data_AF-A0A1Q5T670-F1
#
_entry.id   AF-A0A1Q5T670-F1
#
_cell.length_a   1.000
_cell.length_b   1.000
_cell.length_c   1.000
_cell.angle_alpha   90.00
_cell.angle_beta   90.00
_cell.angle_gamma   90.00
#
_symmetry.space_group_name_H-M   'P 1'
#
loop_
_entity.id
_entity.type
_entity.pdbx_description
1 polymer ?
#
loop_
_entity_poly.entity_id
_entity_poly.type
_entity_poly.pdbx_seq_one_letter_code
_entity_poly.pdbx_strand_id
1 'polypeptide(L)'
;MNNIQFLSDESVHQLLINLIKDEAITFRNAMEQTFEDFSAAGERQYQPDPSSATRPNCQQTLFRPFTSDSTAGTKLVVESAPNPDCKRNPLHGVLILLDGQGNPTGVLSAEEVTGYRTSMNAMGPFSWRKLLKISLFLAGEWKHCGMPA
;
A
#
# COMPACT_ATOMS: atom_id res chain seq x y z
N MET A 1 -4.78 -27.68 -10.14
CA MET A 1 -3.76 -26.92 -9.40
C MET A 1 -4.01 -25.45 -9.68
N ASN A 2 -4.45 -24.68 -8.69
CA ASN A 2 -4.60 -23.23 -8.86
C ASN A 2 -3.19 -22.63 -8.94
N ASN A 3 -2.87 -21.99 -10.07
CA ASN A 3 -1.57 -21.37 -10.27
C ASN A 3 -1.55 -20.05 -9.50
N ILE A 4 -0.58 -19.86 -8.60
CA ILE A 4 -0.41 -18.60 -7.86
C ILE A 4 0.04 -17.53 -8.86
N GLN A 5 -0.63 -16.38 -8.88
CA GLN A 5 -0.20 -15.27 -9.73
C GLN A 5 0.93 -14.48 -9.07
N PHE A 6 1.99 -14.21 -9.81
CA PHE A 6 3.08 -13.35 -9.37
C PHE A 6 3.13 -12.10 -10.25
N LEU A 7 3.05 -10.92 -9.64
CA LEU A 7 3.15 -9.64 -10.33
C LEU A 7 4.36 -8.87 -9.81
N SER A 8 5.37 -8.70 -10.67
CA SER A 8 6.53 -7.86 -10.39
C SER A 8 6.14 -6.38 -10.31
N ASP A 9 7.03 -5.57 -9.77
CA ASP A 9 6.81 -4.12 -9.68
C ASP A 9 6.57 -3.49 -11.06
N GLU A 10 7.39 -3.85 -12.05
CA GLU A 10 7.20 -3.44 -13.44
C GLU A 10 5.84 -3.87 -14.01
N SER A 11 5.40 -5.09 -13.71
CA SER A 11 4.08 -5.57 -14.16
C SER A 11 2.95 -4.75 -13.54
N VAL A 12 3.05 -4.46 -12.24
CA VAL A 12 2.08 -3.63 -11.52
C VAL A 12 2.09 -2.21 -12.06
N HIS A 13 3.26 -1.61 -12.26
CA HIS A 13 3.41 -0.29 -12.85
C HIS A 13 2.72 -0.19 -14.20
N GLN A 14 3.01 -1.14 -15.11
CA GLN A 14 2.41 -1.18 -16.44
C GLN A 14 0.90 -1.38 -16.40
N LEU A 15 0.37 -2.18 -15.46
CA LEU A 15 -1.07 -2.32 -15.30
C LEU A 15 -1.71 -1.00 -14.85
N LEU A 16 -1.13 -0.32 -13.86
CA LEU A 16 -1.70 0.88 -13.25
C LEU A 16 -1.61 2.12 -14.16
N ILE A 17 -0.50 2.28 -14.90
CA ILE A 17 -0.30 3.42 -15.81
C ILE A 17 -1.18 3.32 -17.07
N ASN A 18 -1.54 2.09 -17.47
CA ASN A 18 -2.32 1.83 -18.69
C ASN A 18 -3.83 1.66 -18.44
N LEU A 19 -4.32 1.89 -17.22
CA LEU A 19 -5.75 1.87 -16.94
C LEU A 19 -6.47 2.89 -17.83
N ILE A 20 -7.48 2.43 -18.58
CA ILE A 20 -8.35 3.36 -19.30
C ILE A 20 -9.26 4.10 -18.31
N LYS A 21 -9.89 5.19 -18.77
CA LYS A 21 -10.72 6.07 -17.94
C LYS A 21 -11.75 5.30 -17.10
N ASP A 22 -12.47 4.36 -17.72
CA ASP A 22 -13.54 3.62 -17.03
C ASP A 22 -13.00 2.62 -16.01
N GLU A 23 -11.84 2.02 -16.28
CA GLU A 23 -11.14 1.15 -15.34
C GLU A 23 -10.63 1.96 -14.14
N ALA A 24 -10.04 3.13 -14.38
CA ALA A 24 -9.58 4.02 -13.32
C ALA A 24 -10.74 4.52 -12.44
N ILE A 25 -11.90 4.83 -13.03
CA ILE A 25 -13.12 5.18 -12.30
C ILE A 25 -13.60 3.99 -11.45
N THR A 26 -13.63 2.79 -12.03
CA THR A 26 -14.04 1.57 -11.34
C THR A 26 -13.13 1.29 -10.14
N PHE A 27 -11.82 1.40 -10.34
CA PHE A 27 -10.82 1.20 -9.30
C PHE A 27 -10.94 2.23 -8.17
N ARG A 28 -11.16 3.51 -8.52
CA ARG A 28 -11.42 4.57 -7.51
C ARG A 28 -12.68 4.25 -6.70
N ASN A 29 -13.79 3.91 -7.35
CA ASN A 29 -15.05 3.61 -6.67
C ASN A 29 -14.89 2.41 -5.72
N ALA A 30 -14.13 1.38 -6.11
CA ALA A 30 -13.83 0.24 -5.24
C ALA A 30 -13.05 0.65 -3.98
N MET A 31 -12.08 1.56 -4.09
CA MET A 31 -11.37 2.08 -2.92
C MET A 31 -12.25 2.98 -2.04
N GLU A 32 -13.09 3.82 -2.64
CA GLU A 32 -14.06 4.63 -1.90
C GLU A 32 -15.00 3.75 -1.08
N GLN A 33 -15.55 2.69 -1.68
CA GLN A 33 -16.37 1.71 -0.97
C GLN A 33 -15.59 1.04 0.16
N THR A 34 -14.34 0.61 -0.10
CA THR A 34 -13.50 -0.01 0.95
C THR A 34 -13.27 0.94 2.14
N PHE A 35 -13.13 2.24 1.90
CA PHE A 35 -13.01 3.22 2.98
C PHE A 35 -14.31 3.42 3.75
N GLU A 36 -15.44 3.43 3.07
CA GLU A 36 -16.75 3.47 3.72
C GLU A 36 -16.96 2.23 4.58
N ASP A 37 -16.66 1.04 4.04
CA ASP A 37 -16.81 -0.23 4.73
C ASP A 37 -15.96 -0.27 6.01
N PHE A 38 -14.68 0.11 5.88
CA PHE A 38 -13.76 0.21 7.00
C PHE A 38 -14.19 1.26 8.01
N SER A 39 -14.57 2.45 7.58
CA SER A 39 -14.76 3.60 8.49
C SER A 39 -16.14 3.65 9.13
N ALA A 40 -17.18 3.18 8.43
CA ALA A 40 -18.57 3.38 8.79
C ALA A 40 -19.42 2.10 8.77
N ALA A 41 -19.13 1.13 7.89
CA ALA A 41 -19.93 -0.10 7.78
C ALA A 41 -19.48 -1.24 8.72
N GLY A 42 -18.54 -0.96 9.63
CA GLY A 42 -18.16 -1.89 10.71
C GLY A 42 -17.07 -2.89 10.34
N GLU A 43 -16.48 -2.82 9.15
CA GLU A 43 -15.41 -3.75 8.72
C GLU A 43 -14.15 -3.61 9.57
N ARG A 44 -13.89 -2.42 10.14
CA ARG A 44 -12.71 -2.14 10.97
C ARG A 44 -12.54 -3.10 12.14
N GLN A 45 -13.62 -3.65 12.71
CA GLN A 45 -13.52 -4.55 13.86
C GLN A 45 -12.89 -5.91 13.52
N TYR A 46 -12.90 -6.28 12.24
CA TYR A 46 -12.32 -7.53 11.75
C TYR A 46 -10.87 -7.37 11.29
N GLN A 47 -10.39 -6.13 11.14
CA GLN A 47 -9.05 -5.87 10.62
C GLN A 47 -7.98 -6.08 11.70
N PRO A 48 -6.96 -6.93 11.45
CA PRO A 48 -5.90 -7.16 12.41
C PRO A 48 -5.03 -5.92 12.64
N ASP A 49 -4.46 -5.81 13.85
CA ASP A 49 -3.56 -4.70 14.16
C ASP A 49 -2.26 -4.79 13.33
N PRO A 50 -1.82 -3.66 12.76
CA PRO A 50 -0.47 -3.52 12.22
C PRO A 50 0.59 -3.84 13.27
N SER A 51 1.68 -4.47 12.86
CA SER A 51 2.84 -4.70 13.73
C SER A 51 4.16 -4.42 13.02
N SER A 52 5.23 -4.31 13.79
CA SER A 52 6.58 -4.10 13.26
C SER A 52 7.62 -4.85 14.08
N ALA A 53 8.72 -5.20 13.42
CA ALA A 53 9.89 -5.79 14.05
C ALA A 53 11.13 -4.99 13.66
N THR A 54 11.91 -4.55 14.65
CA THR A 54 13.16 -3.81 14.44
C THR A 54 14.36 -4.69 14.78
N ARG A 55 15.33 -4.76 13.88
CA ARG A 55 16.60 -5.48 14.07
C ARG A 55 17.64 -4.57 14.74
N PRO A 56 18.70 -5.13 15.37
CA PRO A 56 19.76 -4.33 16.00
C PRO A 56 20.46 -3.33 15.07
N ASN A 57 20.47 -3.59 13.76
CA ASN A 57 21.02 -2.69 12.74
C ASN A 57 20.03 -1.59 12.30
N CYS A 58 18.95 -1.36 13.04
CA CYS A 58 17.88 -0.41 12.71
C CYS A 58 17.09 -0.72 11.42
N GLN A 59 17.25 -1.90 10.82
CA GLN A 59 16.31 -2.38 9.80
C GLN A 59 14.96 -2.62 10.46
N GLN A 60 13.89 -2.17 9.81
CA GLN A 60 12.52 -2.37 10.28
C GLN A 60 11.72 -3.19 9.27
N THR A 61 10.93 -4.13 9.75
CA THR A 61 9.92 -4.84 8.95
C THR A 61 8.54 -4.44 9.45
N LEU A 62 7.68 -4.00 8.54
CA LEU A 62 6.28 -3.66 8.80
C LEU A 62 5.39 -4.80 8.31
N PHE A 63 4.51 -5.27 9.19
CA PHE A 63 3.48 -6.26 8.89
C PHE A 63 2.13 -5.57 8.90
N ARG A 64 1.42 -5.63 7.78
CA ARG A 64 0.11 -4.98 7.61
C ARG A 64 -0.89 -6.04 7.13
N PRO A 65 -1.42 -6.87 8.05
CA PRO A 65 -2.44 -7.84 7.71
C PRO A 65 -3.76 -7.12 7.38
N PHE A 66 -4.59 -7.79 6.59
CA PHE A 66 -5.96 -7.37 6.31
C PHE A 66 -6.81 -8.60 6.02
N THR A 67 -8.11 -8.46 6.24
CA THR A 67 -9.10 -9.53 6.04
C THR A 67 -10.33 -9.00 5.32
N SER A 68 -11.14 -9.92 4.80
CA SER A 68 -12.52 -9.71 4.42
C SER A 68 -13.29 -11.02 4.63
N ASP A 69 -14.60 -11.02 4.41
CA ASP A 69 -15.44 -12.22 4.53
C ASP A 69 -15.01 -13.40 3.64
N SER A 70 -14.24 -13.14 2.58
CA SER A 70 -13.89 -14.15 1.56
C SER A 70 -12.39 -14.30 1.30
N THR A 71 -11.56 -13.40 1.84
CA THR A 71 -10.12 -13.38 1.57
C THR A 71 -9.34 -12.88 2.78
N ALA A 72 -8.05 -13.20 2.82
CA ALA A 72 -7.13 -12.62 3.76
C ALA A 72 -5.83 -12.25 3.04
N GLY A 73 -5.05 -11.36 3.63
CA GLY A 73 -3.78 -11.00 3.04
C GLY A 73 -2.89 -10.25 4.01
N THR A 74 -1.68 -9.96 3.54
CA THR A 74 -0.76 -9.12 4.28
C THR A 74 0.14 -8.36 3.33
N LYS A 75 0.43 -7.11 3.70
CA LYS A 75 1.52 -6.35 3.11
C LYS A 75 2.73 -6.39 4.05
N LEU A 76 3.85 -6.87 3.53
CA LEU A 76 5.14 -6.88 4.18
C LEU A 76 6.02 -5.81 3.54
N VAL A 77 6.58 -4.91 4.34
CA VAL A 77 7.51 -3.88 3.86
C VAL A 77 8.78 -3.95 4.70
N VAL A 78 9.93 -3.93 4.04
CA VAL A 78 11.23 -3.85 4.70
C VAL A 78 11.78 -2.45 4.50
N GLU A 79 11.90 -1.71 5.59
CA GLU A 79 12.69 -0.48 5.63
C GLU A 79 14.14 -0.86 5.87
N SER A 80 14.99 -0.61 4.88
CA SER A 80 16.42 -0.85 4.99
C SER A 80 17.01 -0.06 6.15
N ALA A 81 18.04 -0.62 6.79
CA ALA A 81 18.87 0.13 7.73
C ALA A 81 19.39 1.43 7.06
N PRO A 82 19.58 2.52 7.82
CA PRO A 82 20.16 3.74 7.27
C PRO A 82 21.53 3.44 6.65
N ASN A 83 21.74 3.89 5.42
CA ASN A 83 23.07 3.85 4.80
C ASN A 83 24.02 4.80 5.58
N PRO A 84 25.34 4.65 5.45
CA PRO A 84 26.32 5.56 6.07
C PRO A 84 26.06 7.05 5.77
N ASP A 85 25.45 7.34 4.61
CA ASP A 85 25.05 8.69 4.19
C ASP A 85 23.73 9.18 4.81
N CYS A 86 23.20 8.48 5.82
CA CYS A 86 21.87 8.67 6.42
C CYS A 86 20.68 8.57 5.44
N LYS A 87 20.91 8.09 4.22
CA LYS A 87 19.85 7.82 3.24
C LYS A 87 19.24 6.44 3.48
N ARG A 88 17.94 6.31 3.25
CA ARG A 88 17.28 5.00 3.24
C ARG A 88 17.11 4.55 1.81
N ASN A 89 17.27 3.26 1.55
CA ASN A 89 16.88 2.71 0.26
C ASN A 89 15.36 2.86 0.08
N PRO A 90 14.87 2.90 -1.17
CA PRO A 90 13.44 2.82 -1.45
C PRO A 90 12.76 1.69 -0.66
N LEU A 91 11.51 1.92 -0.29
CA LEU A 91 10.73 0.93 0.47
C LEU A 91 10.43 -0.25 -0.43
N HIS A 92 11.01 -1.41 -0.13
CA HIS A 92 10.70 -2.64 -0.84
C HIS A 92 9.73 -3.51 -0.05
N GLY A 93 8.81 -4.18 -0.73
CA GLY A 93 7.82 -5.00 -0.06
C GLY A 93 6.99 -5.86 -1.00
N VAL A 94 6.13 -6.67 -0.39
CA VAL A 94 5.24 -7.60 -1.08
C VAL A 94 3.83 -7.56 -0.48
N LEU A 95 2.82 -7.72 -1.33
CA LEU A 95 1.46 -8.09 -0.92
C LEU A 95 1.25 -9.57 -1.20
N ILE A 96 0.74 -10.29 -0.21
CA ILE A 96 0.34 -11.69 -0.34
C ILE A 96 -1.17 -11.75 -0.17
N LEU A 97 -1.84 -12.43 -1.10
CA LEU A 97 -3.29 -12.62 -1.12
C LEU A 97 -3.62 -14.10 -0.93
N LEU A 98 -4.61 -14.37 -0.09
CA LEU A 98 -5.12 -15.70 0.24
C LEU A 98 -6.64 -15.73 -0.01
N ASP A 99 -7.15 -16.89 -0.43
CA ASP A 99 -8.59 -17.16 -0.42
C ASP A 99 -9.11 -17.43 1.00
N GLY A 100 -10.44 -17.58 1.16
CA GLY A 100 -11.08 -17.89 2.44
C GLY A 100 -10.73 -19.26 3.04
N GLN A 101 -9.98 -20.11 2.31
CA GLN A 101 -9.45 -21.38 2.81
C GLN A 101 -7.95 -21.26 3.21
N GLY A 102 -7.34 -20.09 3.01
CA GLY A 102 -5.92 -19.85 3.27
C GLY A 102 -5.00 -20.27 2.13
N ASN A 103 -5.51 -20.63 0.95
CA ASN A 103 -4.67 -20.93 -0.20
C ASN A 103 -4.15 -19.63 -0.83
N PRO A 104 -2.86 -19.55 -1.18
CA PRO A 104 -2.32 -18.38 -1.86
C PRO A 104 -2.92 -18.22 -3.25
N THR A 105 -3.39 -17.02 -3.57
CA THR A 105 -3.97 -16.66 -4.86
C THR A 105 -3.06 -15.72 -5.64
N GLY A 106 -2.31 -14.86 -4.95
CA GLY A 106 -1.43 -13.89 -5.60
C GLY A 106 -0.33 -13.35 -4.70
N VAL A 107 0.77 -12.93 -5.35
CA VAL A 107 1.91 -12.26 -4.74
C VAL A 107 2.29 -11.08 -5.64
N LEU A 108 2.33 -9.87 -5.09
CA LEU A 108 2.56 -8.64 -5.85
C LEU A 108 3.67 -7.79 -5.19
N SER A 109 4.50 -7.13 -5.98
CA SER A 109 5.36 -6.05 -5.46
C SER A 109 4.53 -4.93 -4.83
N ALA A 110 4.97 -4.42 -3.68
CA ALA A 110 4.19 -3.48 -2.88
C ALA A 110 4.42 -2.00 -3.21
N GLU A 111 5.50 -1.69 -3.91
CA GLU A 111 5.98 -0.33 -4.19
C GLU A 111 4.93 0.47 -4.98
N GLU A 112 4.66 0.04 -6.22
CA GLU A 112 3.70 0.70 -7.10
C GLU A 112 2.27 0.66 -6.54
N VAL A 113 1.84 -0.45 -5.93
CA VAL A 113 0.53 -0.54 -5.26
C VAL A 113 0.43 0.51 -4.14
N THR A 114 1.49 0.69 -3.37
CA THR A 114 1.50 1.68 -2.27
C THR A 114 1.55 3.11 -2.79
N GLY A 115 2.36 3.39 -3.81
CA GLY A 115 2.43 4.71 -4.44
C GLY A 115 1.10 5.12 -5.06
N TYR A 116 0.51 4.23 -5.84
CA TYR A 116 -0.75 4.48 -6.53
C TYR A 116 -1.92 4.67 -5.56
N ARG A 117 -2.12 3.75 -4.60
CA ARG A 117 -3.21 3.89 -3.62
C ARG A 117 -3.09 5.17 -2.79
N THR A 118 -1.87 5.55 -2.39
CA THR A 118 -1.66 6.76 -1.58
C THR A 118 -2.03 8.01 -2.39
N SER A 119 -1.61 8.05 -3.65
CA SER A 119 -1.93 9.13 -4.57
C SER A 119 -3.44 9.20 -4.86
N MET A 120 -4.09 8.05 -5.11
CA MET A 120 -5.52 8.00 -5.38
C MET A 120 -6.37 8.36 -4.15
N ASN A 121 -5.96 7.94 -2.95
CA ASN A 121 -6.65 8.31 -1.71
C ASN A 121 -6.61 9.82 -1.47
N ALA A 122 -5.48 10.46 -1.81
CA ALA A 122 -5.41 11.92 -1.77
C ALA A 122 -6.39 12.54 -2.78
N MET A 123 -6.60 11.92 -3.94
CA MET A 123 -7.52 12.38 -5.00
C MET A 123 -9.00 12.15 -4.71
N GLY A 124 -9.38 11.16 -3.90
CA GLY A 124 -10.77 10.85 -3.56
C GLY A 124 -11.56 12.10 -3.12
N PRO A 125 -11.13 12.80 -2.04
CA PRO A 125 -11.77 14.04 -1.60
C PRO A 125 -11.72 15.18 -2.61
N PHE A 126 -10.71 15.22 -3.50
CA PHE A 126 -10.63 16.23 -4.55
C PHE A 126 -11.72 16.02 -5.61
N SER A 127 -12.05 14.77 -5.94
CA SER A 127 -13.08 14.46 -6.94
C SER A 127 -14.47 15.01 -6.59
N TRP A 128 -14.74 15.24 -5.30
CA TRP A 128 -16.00 15.78 -4.81
C TRP A 128 -16.06 17.32 -4.74
N ARG A 129 -14.95 18.02 -5.04
CA ARG A 129 -14.90 19.50 -4.96
C ARG A 129 -15.17 20.14 -6.32
N LYS A 130 -16.03 21.16 -6.34
CA LYS A 130 -16.43 21.89 -7.56
C LYS A 130 -15.40 22.91 -8.07
N LEU A 131 -14.50 23.38 -7.20
CA LEU A 131 -13.47 24.39 -7.50
C LEU A 131 -12.18 23.99 -6.80
N LEU A 132 -11.08 23.86 -7.55
CA LEU A 132 -9.80 23.39 -7.05
C LEU A 132 -8.65 24.25 -7.58
N LYS A 133 -7.72 24.59 -6.69
CA LYS A 133 -6.35 25.00 -7.05
C LYS A 133 -5.42 23.95 -6.44
N ILE A 134 -4.66 23.26 -7.29
CA ILE A 134 -3.71 22.23 -6.86
C ILE A 134 -2.32 22.85 -6.86
N SER A 135 -1.64 22.81 -5.72
CA SER A 135 -0.22 23.15 -5.61
C SER A 135 0.53 21.92 -5.11
N LEU A 136 1.45 21.42 -5.92
CA LEU A 136 2.23 20.22 -5.61
C LEU A 136 3.54 20.65 -4.93
N PHE A 137 3.66 20.36 -3.64
CA PHE A 137 4.92 20.46 -2.91
C PHE A 137 5.56 19.08 -2.87
N LEU A 138 6.53 18.84 -3.74
CA LEU A 138 7.32 17.62 -3.73
C LEU A 138 8.34 17.69 -2.59
N ALA A 139 8.03 17.05 -1.46
CA ALA A 139 9.03 16.75 -0.43
C ALA A 139 9.62 15.36 -0.72
N GLY A 140 10.73 15.32 -1.46
CA GLY A 140 11.60 14.14 -1.48
C GLY A 140 12.29 13.94 -0.12
N GLU A 141 12.65 12.69 0.18
CA GLU A 141 13.36 12.17 1.38
C GLU A 141 13.36 13.07 2.64
N TRP A 142 12.59 12.66 3.66
CA TRP A 142 12.59 13.26 4.99
C TRP A 142 13.96 13.10 5.68
N LYS A 143 14.77 14.16 5.65
CA LYS A 143 15.96 14.27 6.49
C LYS A 143 15.55 14.62 7.92
N HIS A 144 15.48 13.63 8.78
CA HIS A 144 15.63 13.80 10.23
C HIS A 144 16.84 12.98 10.69
N CYS A 145 18.00 13.61 10.69
CA CYS A 145 19.11 13.16 11.52
C CYS A 145 18.73 13.44 12.98
N GLY A 146 18.38 12.40 13.72
CA GLY A 146 18.26 12.50 15.18
C GLY A 146 19.62 12.85 15.79
N MET A 147 19.66 13.92 16.58
CA MET A 147 20.74 14.18 17.51
C MET A 147 20.71 13.11 18.62
N PRO A 148 21.86 12.62 19.12
CA PRO A 148 21.89 11.72 20.26
C PRO A 148 21.50 12.47 21.54
N ALA A 149 20.73 11.79 22.39
CA ALA A 149 20.57 12.12 23.81
C ALA A 149 21.78 11.60 24.61
#